data_AF-A0A8D8GJ62-F1
#
_entry.id   AF-A0A8D8GJ62-F1
#
_cell.length_a   1.000
_cell.length_b   1.000
_cell.length_c   1.000
_cell.angle_alpha   90.00
_cell.angle_beta   90.00
_cell.angle_gamma   90.00
#
_symmetry.space_group_name_H-M   'P 1'
#
loop_
_entity.id
_entity.type
_entity.pdbx_description
1 polymer ?
#
loop_
_entity_poly.entity_id
_entity_poly.type
_entity_poly.pdbx_seq_one_letter_code
_entity_poly.pdbx_strand_id
1 'polypeptide(L)'
;MAPTINPATHPIKMLQFNTNNNSRASSMRRPDTTASGSSMYTADFTRQAEEDTNGEASTCGRILIFLSWVLVVLTMPFSLLVCFKVVQEYERAVIFRLGRLMQGGAKGPGIFFILPCIDAYARVDLRTRTYDVPPQEVLTKDSVTVSVDAVVYYRVSNATVSIANVENAHHSTRLLAQTTLRNTMGTRHLHEILSERMTISGSMQLSLDEATEAWGIKVERVEIKDVRLPVQLQR
;
A
#
# COMPACT_ATOMS: atom_id res chain seq x y z
N MET A 1 32.10 22.73 -32.54
CA MET A 1 33.11 21.84 -31.95
C MET A 1 32.36 20.76 -31.19
N ALA A 2 32.14 19.63 -31.87
CA ALA A 2 31.48 18.43 -31.37
C ALA A 2 32.36 17.25 -31.81
N PRO A 3 32.62 16.23 -30.98
CA PRO A 3 33.29 15.03 -31.45
C PRO A 3 32.30 13.89 -31.68
N THR A 4 32.33 13.42 -32.92
CA THR A 4 31.79 12.17 -33.46
C THR A 4 32.62 10.99 -32.96
N ILE A 5 31.99 9.91 -32.46
CA ILE A 5 32.64 8.60 -32.29
C ILE A 5 31.64 7.47 -32.56
N ASN A 6 31.91 6.69 -33.61
CA ASN A 6 31.58 5.27 -33.82
C ASN A 6 32.22 4.83 -35.17
N PRO A 7 32.38 3.54 -35.53
CA PRO A 7 31.98 2.29 -34.83
C PRO A 7 33.01 1.12 -34.89
N ALA A 8 32.85 0.11 -34.04
CA ALA A 8 33.39 -1.26 -34.25
C ALA A 8 32.48 -2.29 -33.56
N THR A 9 31.60 -3.00 -34.27
CA THR A 9 31.77 -4.31 -34.94
C THR A 9 31.98 -5.49 -33.98
N HIS A 10 30.94 -6.33 -33.78
CA HIS A 10 31.04 -7.79 -33.75
C HIS A 10 29.63 -8.43 -33.91
N PRO A 11 29.39 -9.23 -34.97
CA PRO A 11 28.14 -9.97 -35.13
C PRO A 11 28.27 -11.42 -34.62
N ILE A 12 27.29 -11.88 -33.82
CA ILE A 12 27.11 -13.31 -33.51
C ILE A 12 26.18 -13.93 -34.55
N LYS A 13 26.71 -14.98 -35.20
CA LYS A 13 26.14 -15.77 -36.29
C LYS A 13 24.83 -16.47 -35.94
N MET A 14 23.90 -16.45 -36.89
CA MET A 14 22.91 -17.50 -37.12
C MET A 14 23.58 -18.82 -37.52
N LEU A 15 23.05 -19.94 -37.04
CA LEU A 15 23.19 -21.25 -37.66
C LEU A 15 21.84 -21.99 -37.58
N GLN A 16 21.24 -22.19 -38.75
CA GLN A 16 20.20 -23.18 -39.03
C GLN A 16 20.82 -24.57 -39.30
N PHE A 17 19.94 -25.56 -39.43
CA PHE A 17 20.11 -26.95 -39.93
C PHE A 17 20.70 -27.91 -38.88
N ASN A 18 20.24 -29.15 -38.73
CA ASN A 18 19.78 -30.06 -39.78
C ASN A 18 18.94 -31.22 -39.21
N THR A 19 18.00 -31.67 -40.03
CA THR A 19 17.18 -32.87 -39.91
C THR A 19 18.00 -34.12 -40.26
N ASN A 20 17.56 -35.26 -39.74
CA ASN A 20 17.67 -36.59 -40.35
C ASN A 20 18.99 -37.36 -40.13
N ASN A 21 18.91 -38.49 -39.42
CA ASN A 21 19.34 -39.77 -39.98
C ASN A 21 18.80 -40.96 -39.17
N ASN A 22 17.76 -41.62 -39.69
CA ASN A 22 17.39 -42.97 -39.30
C ASN A 22 17.59 -43.87 -40.52
N SER A 23 18.53 -44.81 -40.47
CA SER A 23 18.61 -45.97 -41.35
C SER A 23 19.58 -47.04 -40.85
N ARG A 24 19.00 -48.18 -40.48
CA ARG A 24 19.39 -49.58 -40.81
C ARG A 24 20.78 -50.11 -40.45
N ALA A 25 20.79 -51.16 -39.61
CA ALA A 25 21.20 -52.54 -39.96
C ALA A 25 20.88 -53.48 -38.76
N SER A 26 19.93 -54.44 -38.81
CA SER A 26 20.10 -55.86 -39.22
C SER A 26 21.46 -56.45 -38.79
N SER A 27 21.61 -57.52 -38.01
CA SER A 27 20.86 -58.75 -37.74
C SER A 27 21.42 -59.31 -36.40
N MET A 28 20.81 -60.26 -35.68
CA MET A 28 21.14 -61.67 -35.86
C MET A 28 20.57 -62.47 -34.66
N ARG A 29 19.82 -63.55 -34.99
CA ARG A 29 19.51 -64.78 -34.24
C ARG A 29 18.82 -64.72 -32.87
N ARG A 30 17.61 -65.30 -32.85
CA ARG A 30 17.13 -66.16 -31.75
C ARG A 30 18.02 -67.41 -31.65
N PRO A 31 18.14 -67.99 -30.45
CA PRO A 31 17.40 -69.22 -30.22
C PRO A 31 16.62 -69.22 -28.90
N ASP A 32 15.61 -70.07 -28.91
CA ASP A 32 14.65 -70.33 -27.85
C ASP A 32 15.30 -70.97 -26.60
N THR A 33 14.48 -71.03 -25.54
CA THR A 33 14.36 -72.16 -24.58
C THR A 33 14.57 -71.76 -23.11
N THR A 34 13.43 -71.58 -22.44
CA THR A 34 13.08 -71.89 -21.04
C THR A 34 14.05 -71.66 -19.88
N ALA A 35 13.39 -71.18 -18.81
CA ALA A 35 13.58 -71.50 -17.40
C ALA A 35 14.27 -70.45 -16.55
N SER A 36 13.40 -69.77 -15.78
CA SER A 36 13.51 -69.55 -14.34
C SER A 36 14.52 -68.50 -13.84
N GLY A 37 13.98 -67.51 -13.13
CA GLY A 37 14.74 -66.74 -12.15
C GLY A 37 14.90 -65.25 -12.46
N SER A 38 13.81 -64.48 -12.51
CA SER A 38 13.85 -63.01 -12.36
C SER A 38 12.46 -62.37 -12.32
N SER A 39 11.55 -62.88 -11.49
CA SER A 39 10.27 -62.19 -11.24
C SER A 39 9.88 -62.23 -9.76
N MET A 40 10.86 -62.07 -8.88
CA MET A 40 10.69 -62.18 -7.41
C MET A 40 10.98 -60.88 -6.66
N TYR A 41 10.96 -59.71 -7.32
CA TYR A 41 11.25 -58.43 -6.66
C TYR A 41 10.29 -57.27 -6.99
N THR A 42 9.33 -57.45 -7.89
CA THR A 42 8.40 -56.37 -8.30
C THR A 42 6.92 -56.67 -8.04
N ALA A 43 6.62 -57.74 -7.29
CA ALA A 43 5.24 -58.11 -6.96
C ALA A 43 4.84 -57.83 -5.49
N ASP A 44 5.80 -57.59 -4.58
CA ASP A 44 5.50 -57.39 -3.15
C ASP A 44 5.17 -55.95 -2.76
N PHE A 45 5.55 -54.94 -3.56
CA PHE A 45 5.24 -53.55 -3.22
C PHE A 45 3.77 -53.17 -3.50
N THR A 46 3.09 -53.89 -4.39
CA THR A 46 1.68 -53.67 -4.74
C THR A 46 0.70 -54.56 -3.96
N ARG A 47 1.18 -55.47 -3.10
CA ARG A 47 0.34 -56.39 -2.33
C ARG A 47 0.02 -55.95 -0.90
N GLN A 48 0.59 -54.84 -0.42
CA GLN A 48 0.24 -54.25 0.88
C GLN A 48 -0.91 -53.23 0.83
N ALA A 49 -1.65 -53.17 -0.28
CA ALA A 49 -2.79 -52.26 -0.43
C ALA A 49 -4.17 -52.93 -0.22
N GLU A 50 -4.24 -54.26 -0.04
CA GLU A 50 -5.54 -54.98 0.01
C GLU A 50 -5.54 -56.12 1.04
N GLU A 51 -5.23 -55.86 2.31
CA GLU A 51 -5.59 -56.79 3.39
C GLU A 51 -5.63 -56.10 4.77
N ASP A 52 -6.37 -54.99 4.88
CA ASP A 52 -6.87 -54.45 6.16
C ASP A 52 -8.19 -53.70 5.91
N THR A 53 -9.20 -54.44 5.44
CA THR A 53 -10.60 -54.07 5.68
C THR A 53 -11.07 -55.05 6.75
N ASN A 54 -11.54 -54.63 7.92
CA ASN A 54 -12.90 -54.14 8.07
C ASN A 54 -13.16 -53.93 9.56
N GLY A 55 -13.52 -52.71 9.97
CA GLY A 55 -14.11 -52.48 11.30
C GLY A 55 -13.94 -51.06 11.80
N GLU A 56 -12.69 -50.58 11.90
CA GLU A 56 -12.40 -49.37 12.69
C GLU A 56 -11.68 -48.26 11.88
N ALA A 57 -10.90 -48.63 10.85
CA ALA A 57 -10.17 -47.67 10.01
C ALA A 57 -11.06 -46.92 9.00
N SER A 58 -12.12 -47.55 8.49
CA SER A 58 -13.08 -46.87 7.61
C SER A 58 -13.93 -45.86 8.37
N THR A 59 -14.21 -46.10 9.65
CA THR A 59 -15.01 -45.22 10.49
C THR A 59 -14.22 -43.95 10.82
N CYS A 60 -12.95 -44.10 11.22
CA CYS A 60 -12.06 -42.96 11.45
C CYS A 60 -11.86 -42.10 10.19
N GLY A 61 -11.58 -42.72 9.04
CA GLY A 61 -11.41 -41.99 7.77
C GLY A 61 -12.69 -41.26 7.33
N ARG A 62 -13.86 -41.89 7.47
CA ARG A 62 -15.15 -41.25 7.18
C ARG A 62 -15.46 -40.10 8.15
N ILE A 63 -15.12 -40.24 9.43
CA ILE A 63 -15.24 -39.18 10.44
C ILE A 63 -14.33 -37.99 10.10
N LEU A 64 -13.07 -38.23 9.69
CA LEU A 64 -12.15 -37.16 9.31
C LEU A 64 -12.60 -36.42 8.04
N ILE A 65 -13.09 -37.14 7.03
CA ILE A 65 -13.63 -36.53 5.80
C ILE A 65 -14.89 -35.71 6.13
N PHE A 66 -15.79 -36.26 6.95
CA PHE A 66 -16.99 -35.55 7.38
C PHE A 66 -16.66 -34.30 8.19
N LEU A 67 -15.70 -34.38 9.12
CA LEU A 67 -15.23 -33.25 9.92
C LEU A 67 -14.56 -32.17 9.05
N SER A 68 -13.75 -32.56 8.06
CA SER A 68 -13.17 -31.65 7.07
C SER A 68 -14.26 -30.93 6.25
N TRP A 69 -15.27 -31.66 5.77
CA TRP A 69 -16.42 -31.07 5.07
C TRP A 69 -17.22 -30.13 5.97
N VAL A 70 -17.48 -30.51 7.21
CA VAL A 70 -18.16 -29.67 8.21
C VAL A 70 -17.36 -28.39 8.45
N LEU A 71 -16.04 -28.47 8.59
CA LEU A 71 -15.18 -27.31 8.78
C LEU A 71 -15.17 -26.40 7.54
N VAL A 72 -15.13 -26.94 6.33
CA VAL A 72 -15.25 -26.17 5.08
C VAL A 72 -16.62 -25.50 4.99
N VAL A 73 -17.71 -26.22 5.21
CA VAL A 73 -19.07 -25.68 5.16
C VAL A 73 -19.31 -24.62 6.24
N LEU A 74 -18.68 -24.74 7.41
CA LEU A 74 -18.78 -23.76 8.49
C LEU A 74 -17.93 -22.52 8.22
N THR A 75 -16.72 -22.67 7.66
CA THR A 75 -15.80 -21.56 7.39
C THR A 75 -16.13 -20.80 6.11
N MET A 76 -16.77 -21.44 5.13
CA MET A 76 -17.16 -20.85 3.84
C MET A 76 -18.12 -19.65 3.97
N PRO A 77 -19.24 -19.70 4.72
CA PRO A 77 -20.12 -18.55 4.90
C PRO A 77 -19.46 -17.44 5.72
N PHE A 78 -18.63 -17.79 6.72
CA PHE A 78 -17.88 -16.81 7.50
C PHE A 78 -16.87 -16.04 6.62
N SER A 79 -16.14 -16.74 5.75
CA SER A 79 -15.23 -16.13 4.78
C SER A 79 -15.96 -15.20 3.81
N LEU A 80 -17.12 -15.61 3.29
CA LEU A 80 -17.95 -14.80 2.40
C LEU A 80 -18.46 -13.52 3.08
N LEU A 81 -18.92 -13.60 4.32
CA LEU A 81 -19.37 -12.43 5.10
C LEU A 81 -18.23 -11.45 5.38
N VAL A 82 -17.02 -11.95 5.66
CA VAL A 82 -15.83 -11.11 5.88
C VAL A 82 -15.40 -10.38 4.61
N CYS A 83 -15.61 -10.98 3.43
CA CYS A 83 -15.26 -10.38 2.14
C CYS A 83 -16.18 -9.21 1.75
N PHE A 84 -17.41 -9.14 2.28
CA PHE A 84 -18.33 -8.05 2.03
C PHE A 84 -18.12 -6.91 3.02
N LYS A 85 -17.42 -5.87 2.58
CA LYS A 85 -17.20 -4.63 3.34
C LYS A 85 -17.87 -3.46 2.64
N VAL A 86 -18.76 -2.78 3.37
CA VAL A 86 -19.39 -1.53 2.94
C VAL A 86 -18.53 -0.35 3.37
N VAL A 87 -18.27 0.57 2.45
CA VAL A 87 -17.56 1.84 2.70
C VAL A 87 -18.56 2.98 2.60
N GLN A 88 -18.49 3.90 3.57
CA GLN A 88 -19.39 5.04 3.67
C GLN A 88 -19.11 6.09 2.57
N GLU A 89 -20.08 6.93 2.24
CA GLU A 89 -19.97 7.93 1.15
C GLU A 89 -18.82 8.94 1.34
N TYR A 90 -18.55 9.30 2.60
CA TYR A 90 -17.52 10.24 3.00
C TYR A 90 -16.13 9.60 3.19
N GLU A 91 -16.04 8.28 3.05
CA GLU A 91 -14.79 7.53 3.14
C GLU A 91 -14.38 7.05 1.75
N ARG A 92 -13.08 7.14 1.46
CA ARG A 92 -12.49 6.48 0.30
C ARG A 92 -11.58 5.35 0.75
N ALA A 93 -11.80 4.18 0.18
CA ALA A 93 -10.94 3.03 0.40
C ALA A 93 -9.88 2.94 -0.71
N VAL A 94 -8.62 2.95 -0.31
CA VAL A 94 -7.49 2.64 -1.19
C VAL A 94 -7.13 1.18 -0.96
N ILE A 95 -7.22 0.38 -2.02
CA ILE A 95 -6.98 -1.07 -1.99
C ILE A 95 -5.62 -1.35 -2.62
N PHE A 96 -4.77 -2.04 -1.86
CA PHE A 96 -3.49 -2.55 -2.30
C PHE A 96 -3.62 -4.07 -2.48
N ARG A 97 -3.37 -4.53 -3.70
CA ARG A 97 -3.38 -5.96 -4.04
C ARG A 97 -1.94 -6.40 -4.30
N LEU A 98 -1.41 -7.31 -3.49
CA LEU A 98 -0.03 -7.82 -3.63
C LEU A 98 1.03 -6.69 -3.72
N GLY A 99 0.85 -5.63 -2.93
CA GLY A 99 1.75 -4.47 -2.90
C GLY A 99 1.65 -3.54 -4.11
N ARG A 100 0.74 -3.77 -5.06
CA ARG A 100 0.43 -2.83 -6.15
C ARG A 100 -0.86 -2.09 -5.86
N LEU A 101 -0.83 -0.79 -6.15
CA LEU A 101 -2.03 0.03 -6.16
C LEU A 101 -2.96 -0.47 -7.28
N MET A 102 -4.24 -0.70 -6.98
CA MET A 102 -5.21 -1.06 -8.03
C MET A 102 -5.30 0.05 -9.09
N GLN A 103 -5.32 -0.33 -10.37
CA GLN A 103 -5.36 0.59 -11.53
C GLN A 103 -6.57 1.55 -11.56
N GLY A 104 -7.58 1.35 -10.70
CA GLY A 104 -8.74 2.24 -10.55
C GLY A 104 -8.58 3.35 -9.50
N GLY A 105 -7.42 3.45 -8.84
CA GLY A 105 -7.20 4.42 -7.76
C GLY A 105 -8.09 4.18 -6.54
N ALA A 106 -8.40 5.25 -5.80
CA ALA A 106 -9.34 5.22 -4.68
C ALA A 106 -10.74 4.86 -5.19
N LYS A 107 -11.24 3.69 -4.79
CA LYS A 107 -12.61 3.30 -5.15
C LYS A 107 -13.59 4.19 -4.40
N GLY A 108 -14.60 4.65 -5.13
CA GLY A 108 -15.69 5.45 -4.60
C GLY A 108 -16.51 4.68 -3.56
N PRO A 109 -17.59 5.26 -3.03
CA PRO A 109 -18.41 4.60 -2.04
C PRO A 109 -19.23 3.46 -2.64
N GLY A 110 -19.47 2.41 -1.84
CA GLY A 110 -20.15 1.21 -2.31
C GLY A 110 -19.73 -0.06 -1.60
N ILE A 111 -20.23 -1.19 -2.13
CA ILE A 111 -19.90 -2.53 -1.66
C ILE A 111 -18.67 -2.99 -2.43
N PHE A 112 -17.60 -3.32 -1.71
CA PHE A 112 -16.38 -3.86 -2.31
C PHE A 112 -16.10 -5.26 -1.77
N PHE A 113 -15.69 -6.13 -2.69
CA PHE A 113 -15.19 -7.46 -2.37
C PHE A 113 -13.68 -7.37 -2.11
N ILE A 114 -13.26 -7.70 -0.89
CA ILE A 114 -11.86 -7.62 -0.45
C ILE A 114 -11.46 -9.00 0.06
N LEU A 115 -10.42 -9.60 -0.51
CA LEU A 115 -9.89 -10.88 0.00
C LEU A 115 -8.96 -10.64 1.20
N PRO A 116 -9.28 -11.15 2.41
CA PRO A 116 -8.55 -10.83 3.64
C PRO A 116 -7.06 -11.23 3.64
N CYS A 117 -6.62 -12.14 2.77
CA CYS A 117 -5.22 -12.60 2.71
C CYS A 117 -4.37 -11.89 1.65
N ILE A 118 -4.98 -11.26 0.65
CA ILE A 118 -4.26 -10.74 -0.54
C ILE A 118 -4.42 -9.22 -0.68
N ASP A 119 -5.57 -8.70 -0.26
CA ASP A 119 -5.93 -7.30 -0.41
C ASP A 119 -5.80 -6.59 0.95
N ALA A 120 -4.94 -5.57 1.01
CA ALA A 120 -4.91 -4.61 2.11
C ALA A 120 -5.77 -3.40 1.75
N TYR A 121 -6.57 -2.91 2.69
CA TYR A 121 -7.41 -1.72 2.48
C TYR A 121 -7.09 -0.66 3.54
N ALA A 122 -6.96 0.59 3.10
CA ALA A 122 -6.83 1.75 3.97
C ALA A 122 -8.00 2.69 3.71
N ARG A 123 -8.68 3.12 4.77
CA ARG A 123 -9.80 4.06 4.70
C ARG A 123 -9.30 5.46 4.99
N VAL A 124 -9.63 6.40 4.12
CA VAL A 124 -9.31 7.82 4.29
C VAL A 124 -10.61 8.61 4.29
N ASP A 125 -10.75 9.46 5.30
CA ASP A 125 -11.85 10.39 5.44
C ASP A 125 -11.59 11.63 4.60
N LEU A 126 -12.57 12.03 3.79
CA LEU A 126 -12.48 13.19 2.91
C LEU A 126 -13.00 14.48 3.57
N ARG A 127 -13.57 14.39 4.77
CA ARG A 127 -14.14 15.55 5.47
C ARG A 127 -13.05 16.53 5.91
N THR A 128 -13.43 17.79 6.03
CA THR A 128 -12.56 18.82 6.61
C THR A 128 -12.24 18.47 8.06
N ARG A 129 -10.95 18.45 8.36
CA ARG A 129 -10.41 18.28 9.70
C ARG A 129 -9.68 19.54 10.12
N THR A 130 -9.73 19.81 11.41
CA THR A 130 -9.01 20.90 12.03
C THR A 130 -7.75 20.36 12.70
N TYR A 131 -6.69 21.15 12.64
CA TYR A 131 -5.51 20.92 13.44
C TYR A 131 -5.08 22.23 14.11
N ASP A 132 -4.99 22.18 15.43
CA ASP A 132 -4.49 23.27 16.24
C ASP A 132 -2.96 23.21 16.27
N VAL A 133 -2.32 24.26 15.77
CA VAL A 133 -0.87 24.44 15.84
C VAL A 133 -0.54 24.89 17.26
N PRO A 134 0.34 24.17 17.99
CA PRO A 134 0.69 24.53 19.35
C PRO A 134 1.40 25.89 19.37
N PRO A 135 1.25 26.68 20.45
CA PRO A 135 1.85 28.00 20.57
C PRO A 135 3.35 27.99 20.28
N GLN A 136 3.81 28.88 19.41
CA GLN A 136 5.22 29.04 19.07
C GLN A 136 5.74 30.37 19.57
N GLU A 137 6.87 30.37 20.28
CA GLU A 137 7.61 31.59 20.59
C GLU A 137 8.49 31.98 19.41
N VAL A 138 8.25 33.18 18.87
CA VAL A 138 8.94 33.68 17.67
C VAL A 138 9.37 35.13 17.89
N LEU A 139 10.57 35.46 17.43
CA LEU A 139 11.04 36.83 17.36
C LEU A 139 10.50 37.47 16.07
N THR A 140 9.69 38.51 16.21
CA THR A 140 9.20 39.30 15.07
C THR A 140 10.33 40.13 14.45
N LYS A 141 10.07 40.72 13.29
CA LYS A 141 11.01 41.64 12.61
C LYS A 141 11.38 42.86 13.47
N ASP A 142 10.52 43.24 14.42
CA ASP A 142 10.75 44.34 15.37
C ASP A 142 11.55 43.93 16.62
N SER A 143 12.11 42.71 16.63
CA SER A 143 12.83 42.15 17.78
C SER A 143 11.96 42.00 19.04
N VAL A 144 10.63 41.90 18.87
CA VAL A 144 9.70 41.58 19.96
C VAL A 144 9.40 40.09 19.93
N THR A 145 9.60 39.42 21.06
CA THR A 145 9.19 38.02 21.26
C THR A 145 7.68 37.98 21.37
N VAL A 146 7.02 37.12 20.60
CA VAL A 146 5.57 36.87 20.69
C VAL A 146 5.32 35.37 20.70
N SER A 147 4.26 34.96 21.40
CA SER A 147 3.74 33.59 21.34
C SER A 147 2.47 33.59 20.51
N VAL A 148 2.47 32.85 19.40
CA VAL A 148 1.34 32.81 18.45
C VAL A 148 0.85 31.38 18.30
N ASP A 149 -0.46 31.19 18.33
CA ASP A 149 -1.14 29.96 17.95
C ASP A 149 -2.08 30.16 16.75
N ALA A 150 -2.36 29.07 16.04
CA ALA A 150 -3.16 29.10 14.82
C ALA A 150 -3.90 27.76 14.62
N VAL A 151 -4.98 27.80 13.85
CA VAL A 151 -5.76 26.63 13.47
C VAL A 151 -5.75 26.49 11.95
N VAL A 152 -5.44 25.29 11.48
CA VAL A 152 -5.44 24.96 10.05
C VAL A 152 -6.62 24.04 9.74
N TYR A 153 -7.43 24.43 8.77
CA TYR A 153 -8.55 23.64 8.25
C TYR A 153 -8.12 23.06 6.92
N TYR A 154 -8.11 21.73 6.84
CA TYR A 154 -7.69 21.03 5.64
C TYR A 154 -8.52 19.77 5.44
N ARG A 155 -8.56 19.28 4.20
CA ARG A 155 -9.19 18.01 3.84
C ARG A 155 -8.33 17.22 2.90
N VAL A 156 -8.54 15.92 2.83
CA VAL A 156 -7.88 15.08 1.83
C VAL A 156 -8.60 15.28 0.49
N SER A 157 -7.87 15.75 -0.52
CA SER A 157 -8.38 15.87 -1.90
C SER A 157 -8.22 14.56 -2.65
N ASN A 158 -7.06 13.90 -2.49
CA ASN A 158 -6.74 12.65 -3.16
C ASN A 158 -6.25 11.60 -2.17
N ALA A 159 -7.15 10.67 -1.79
CA ALA A 159 -6.85 9.58 -0.86
C ALA A 159 -5.73 8.65 -1.35
N THR A 160 -5.63 8.42 -2.66
CA THR A 160 -4.58 7.60 -3.26
C THR A 160 -3.20 8.19 -3.00
N VAL A 161 -3.06 9.48 -3.31
CA VAL A 161 -1.81 10.24 -3.17
C VAL A 161 -1.42 10.37 -1.69
N SER A 162 -2.40 10.62 -0.82
CA SER A 162 -2.18 10.77 0.62
C SER A 162 -1.63 9.53 1.31
N ILE A 163 -1.87 8.33 0.77
CA ILE A 163 -1.30 7.09 1.31
C ILE A 163 -0.03 6.67 0.56
N ALA A 164 0.05 6.96 -0.74
CA ALA A 164 1.17 6.52 -1.57
C ALA A 164 2.43 7.38 -1.41
N ASN A 165 2.27 8.71 -1.26
CA ASN A 165 3.40 9.64 -1.34
C ASN A 165 4.10 9.89 0.00
N VAL A 166 3.42 9.70 1.12
CA VAL A 166 3.95 9.96 2.46
C VAL A 166 3.38 8.95 3.44
N GLU A 167 4.20 8.49 4.39
CA GLU A 167 3.81 7.56 5.44
C GLU A 167 2.65 8.11 6.30
N ASN A 168 2.75 9.38 6.72
CA ASN A 168 1.75 10.05 7.56
C ASN A 168 1.50 11.49 7.09
N ALA A 169 0.57 11.68 6.13
CA ALA A 169 0.32 12.99 5.51
C ALA A 169 -0.16 14.03 6.54
N HIS A 170 -0.95 13.60 7.52
CA HIS A 170 -1.36 14.44 8.63
C HIS A 170 -0.17 14.92 9.47
N HIS A 171 0.77 14.04 9.82
CA HIS A 171 1.90 14.41 10.67
C HIS A 171 2.85 15.39 9.95
N SER A 172 3.19 15.11 8.69
CA SER A 172 4.02 16.01 7.89
C SER A 172 3.38 17.40 7.72
N THR A 173 2.06 17.45 7.52
CA THR A 173 1.32 18.72 7.44
C THR A 173 1.38 19.51 8.74
N ARG A 174 1.32 18.84 9.89
CA ARG A 174 1.43 19.49 11.21
C ARG A 174 2.78 20.16 11.41
N LEU A 175 3.86 19.46 11.06
CA LEU A 175 5.23 19.98 11.15
C LEU A 175 5.46 21.14 10.18
N LEU A 176 4.94 21.01 8.96
CA LEU A 176 4.98 22.07 7.97
C LEU A 176 4.22 23.31 8.46
N ALA A 177 3.02 23.15 9.00
CA ALA A 177 2.23 24.25 9.57
C ALA A 177 2.98 25.01 10.67
N GLN A 178 3.65 24.30 11.58
CA GLN A 178 4.49 24.92 12.62
C GLN A 178 5.66 25.72 12.03
N THR A 179 6.34 25.14 11.04
CA THR A 179 7.49 25.77 10.39
C THR A 179 7.07 27.00 9.59
N THR A 180 5.99 26.91 8.81
CA THR A 180 5.43 28.03 8.06
C THR A 180 4.94 29.13 9.00
N LEU A 181 4.25 28.80 10.09
CA LEU A 181 3.85 29.78 11.10
C LEU A 181 5.08 30.53 11.65
N ARG A 182 6.11 29.81 12.08
CA ARG A 182 7.34 30.42 12.60
C ARG A 182 8.01 31.34 11.57
N ASN A 183 8.13 30.88 10.32
CA ASN A 183 8.78 31.64 9.25
C ASN A 183 7.98 32.89 8.87
N THR A 184 6.65 32.77 8.73
CA THR A 184 5.80 33.91 8.39
C THR A 184 5.75 34.93 9.52
N MET A 185 5.64 34.50 10.79
CA MET A 185 5.65 35.42 11.93
C MET A 185 6.99 36.16 12.08
N GLY A 186 8.12 35.49 11.79
CA GLY A 186 9.45 36.10 11.90
C GLY A 186 9.75 37.18 10.86
N THR A 187 9.10 37.15 9.70
CA THR A 187 9.29 38.14 8.63
C THR A 187 8.38 39.36 8.74
N ARG A 188 7.43 39.35 9.69
CA ARG A 188 6.39 40.37 9.86
C ARG A 188 6.65 41.25 11.08
N HIS A 189 6.17 42.48 11.00
CA HIS A 189 6.18 43.44 12.10
C HIS A 189 5.03 43.14 13.08
N LEU A 190 5.19 43.48 14.37
CA LEU A 190 4.18 43.19 15.39
C LEU A 190 2.83 43.84 15.07
N HIS A 191 2.86 45.09 14.61
CA HIS A 191 1.65 45.84 14.28
C HIS A 191 0.87 45.23 13.10
N GLU A 192 1.56 44.65 12.11
CA GLU A 192 0.95 43.92 11.00
C GLU A 192 0.26 42.64 11.47
N ILE A 193 0.89 41.90 12.40
CA ILE A 193 0.32 40.67 12.97
C ILE A 193 -1.01 40.96 13.67
N LEU A 194 -1.10 42.10 14.37
CA LEU A 194 -2.30 42.53 15.09
C LEU A 194 -3.37 43.14 14.18
N SER A 195 -2.97 43.93 13.17
CA SER A 195 -3.89 44.70 12.32
C SER A 195 -4.34 43.95 11.06
N GLU A 196 -3.43 43.17 10.46
CA GLU A 196 -3.60 42.53 9.15
C GLU A 196 -3.64 40.99 9.21
N ARG A 197 -4.21 40.44 10.29
CA ARG A 197 -4.30 38.99 10.52
C ARG A 197 -4.91 38.21 9.33
N MET A 198 -5.86 38.81 8.62
CA MET A 198 -6.52 38.19 7.46
C MET A 198 -5.56 38.03 6.28
N THR A 199 -4.76 39.05 5.97
CA THR A 199 -3.77 39.04 4.90
C THR A 199 -2.68 38.00 5.18
N ILE A 200 -2.21 37.94 6.43
CA ILE A 200 -1.19 36.98 6.85
C ILE A 200 -1.73 35.55 6.78
N SER A 201 -2.95 35.32 7.27
CA SER A 201 -3.62 34.02 7.20
C SER A 201 -3.80 33.54 5.76
N GLY A 202 -4.17 34.44 4.83
CA GLY A 202 -4.28 34.13 3.41
C GLY A 202 -2.93 33.77 2.78
N SER A 203 -1.86 34.51 3.10
CA SER A 203 -0.51 34.19 2.63
C SER A 203 -0.02 32.84 3.16
N MET A 204 -0.30 32.51 4.42
CA MET A 204 0.04 31.21 5.01
C MET A 204 -0.75 30.07 4.38
N GLN A 205 -2.05 30.28 4.11
CA GLN A 205 -2.89 29.31 3.45
C GLN A 205 -2.32 28.94 2.07
N LEU A 206 -1.95 29.93 1.25
CA LEU A 206 -1.36 29.69 -0.07
C LEU A 206 -0.04 28.90 0.02
N SER A 207 0.86 29.31 0.92
CA SER A 207 2.16 28.62 1.10
C SER A 207 2.00 27.18 1.59
N LEU A 208 1.03 26.92 2.50
CA LEU A 208 0.74 25.57 2.96
C LEU A 208 0.05 24.73 1.89
N ASP A 209 -0.88 25.31 1.13
CA ASP A 209 -1.62 24.59 0.08
C ASP A 209 -0.69 24.12 -1.04
N GLU A 210 0.21 24.98 -1.50
CA GLU A 210 1.21 24.65 -2.54
C GLU A 210 2.11 23.46 -2.12
N ALA A 211 2.61 23.47 -0.88
CA ALA A 211 3.47 22.41 -0.38
C ALA A 211 2.71 21.10 -0.05
N THR A 212 1.44 21.19 0.36
CA THR A 212 0.63 20.02 0.75
C THR A 212 -0.08 19.34 -0.41
N GLU A 213 -0.14 19.98 -1.58
CA GLU A 213 -0.71 19.39 -2.80
C GLU A 213 -0.01 18.09 -3.21
N ALA A 214 1.33 18.02 -3.07
CA ALA A 214 2.12 16.81 -3.32
C ALA A 214 1.75 15.63 -2.41
N TRP A 215 1.11 15.89 -1.26
CA TRP A 215 0.62 14.88 -0.32
C TRP A 215 -0.88 14.60 -0.49
N GLY A 216 -1.54 15.20 -1.47
CA GLY A 216 -2.98 15.01 -1.72
C GLY A 216 -3.88 15.67 -0.66
N ILE A 217 -3.34 16.63 0.11
CA ILE A 217 -4.07 17.44 1.09
C ILE A 217 -4.39 18.79 0.47
N LYS A 218 -5.59 19.30 0.73
CA LYS A 218 -6.03 20.65 0.34
C LYS A 218 -6.26 21.48 1.60
N VAL A 219 -5.63 22.64 1.68
CA VAL A 219 -5.83 23.58 2.81
C VAL A 219 -6.94 24.55 2.45
N GLU A 220 -8.01 24.55 3.26
CA GLU A 220 -9.21 25.37 3.00
C GLU A 220 -9.07 26.77 3.60
N ARG A 221 -8.55 26.87 4.82
CA ARG A 221 -8.28 28.14 5.50
C ARG A 221 -7.27 27.95 6.62
N VAL A 222 -6.61 29.04 6.99
CA VAL A 222 -5.78 29.17 8.19
C VAL A 222 -6.36 30.31 9.00
N GLU A 223 -6.44 30.14 10.32
CA GLU A 223 -6.93 31.17 11.24
C GLU A 223 -5.92 31.36 12.36
N ILE A 224 -5.44 32.58 12.55
CA ILE A 224 -4.62 32.94 13.73
C ILE A 224 -5.56 33.08 14.93
N LYS A 225 -5.25 32.40 16.03
CA LYS A 225 -6.14 32.30 17.20
C LYS A 225 -5.84 33.42 18.21
N ASP A 226 -4.69 33.37 18.87
CA ASP A 226 -4.24 34.35 19.86
C ASP A 226 -2.78 34.75 19.59
N VAL A 227 -2.45 36.00 19.93
CA VAL A 227 -1.09 36.54 19.94
C VAL A 227 -0.81 37.05 21.35
N ARG A 228 0.06 36.35 22.08
CA ARG A 228 0.43 36.70 23.44
C ARG A 228 1.80 37.38 23.44
N LEU A 229 1.86 38.53 24.11
CA LEU A 229 3.12 39.21 24.37
C LEU A 229 3.71 38.72 25.70
N PRO A 230 5.05 38.62 25.83
CA PRO A 230 5.69 38.32 27.09
C PRO A 230 5.32 39.38 28.14
N VAL A 231 5.04 38.91 29.35
CA VAL A 231 4.47 39.68 30.48
C VAL A 231 5.29 40.91 30.87
N GLN A 232 6.56 40.99 30.43
CA GLN A 232 7.48 42.09 30.69
C GLN A 232 7.08 43.41 29.98
N LEU A 233 6.22 43.37 28.97
CA LEU A 233 5.75 44.54 28.21
C LEU A 233 4.26 44.89 28.47
N GLN A 234 3.61 44.23 29.43
CA GLN A 234 2.19 44.44 29.75
C GLN A 234 1.93 45.52 30.82
N ARG A 235 2.97 46.24 31.26
CA ARG A 235 2.89 47.29 32.29
C ARG A 235 3.18 48.68 31.74
#